data_AF-A0A502F704-F1
#
_entry.id   AF-A0A502F704-F1
#
_cell.length_a   1.000
_cell.length_b   1.000
_cell.length_c   1.000
_cell.angle_alpha   90.00
_cell.angle_beta   90.00
_cell.angle_gamma   90.00
#
_symmetry.space_group_name_H-M   'P 1'
#
loop_
_entity.id
_entity.type
_entity.pdbx_description
1 polymer ?
#
loop_
_entity_poly.entity_id
_entity_poly.type
_entity_poly.pdbx_seq_one_letter_code
_entity_poly.pdbx_strand_id
1 'polypeptide(L)'
;MSRLAALWRAVTSRPLHPAGCTCMGHFLIPAMSPADMEADILDYMRGRYAAEGIAPLVALLDAREAEREATEIRAPAFRPWLLRLPAAGLDAASLDRFLADLTATLESFEPTGSPPGGLICT
;
A
#
# COMPACT_ATOMS: atom_id res chain seq x y z
N MET A 1 15.00 2.71 3.25
CA MET A 1 14.48 3.14 1.92
C MET A 1 14.68 2.11 0.81
N SER A 2 15.86 1.52 0.61
CA SER A 2 16.10 0.50 -0.44
C SER A 2 15.24 -0.76 -0.28
N ARG A 3 15.09 -1.28 0.95
CA ARG A 3 14.22 -2.42 1.29
C ARG A 3 12.75 -2.15 0.96
N LEU A 4 12.21 -1.04 1.44
CA LEU A 4 10.82 -0.64 1.20
C LEU A 4 10.52 -0.49 -0.32
N ALA A 5 11.45 0.08 -1.07
CA ALA A 5 11.31 0.18 -2.54
C ALA A 5 11.34 -1.20 -3.24
N ALA A 6 12.09 -2.16 -2.69
CA ALA A 6 12.11 -3.53 -3.21
C ALA A 6 10.79 -4.27 -2.91
N LEU A 7 10.28 -4.15 -1.67
CA LEU A 7 8.97 -4.69 -1.27
C LEU A 7 7.84 -4.10 -2.12
N TRP A 8 7.82 -2.78 -2.31
CA TRP A 8 6.84 -2.11 -3.16
C TRP A 8 6.87 -2.62 -4.61
N ARG A 9 8.08 -2.80 -5.17
CA ARG A 9 8.23 -3.37 -6.50
C ARG A 9 7.73 -4.81 -6.56
N ALA A 10 7.98 -5.62 -5.53
CA ALA A 10 7.51 -7.00 -5.48
C ALA A 10 5.97 -7.08 -5.48
N VAL A 11 5.30 -6.25 -4.68
CA VAL A 11 3.84 -6.18 -4.58
C VAL A 11 3.19 -5.67 -5.87
N THR A 12 3.81 -4.68 -6.53
CA THR A 12 3.25 -4.07 -7.76
C THR A 12 3.65 -4.74 -9.07
N SER A 13 4.67 -5.61 -9.07
CA SER A 13 5.13 -6.35 -10.27
C SER A 13 4.44 -7.70 -10.45
N ARG A 14 3.76 -8.20 -9.42
CA ARG A 14 2.99 -9.42 -9.50
C ARG A 14 1.54 -9.02 -9.82
N PRO A 15 0.89 -9.63 -10.83
CA PRO A 15 -0.56 -9.60 -10.87
C PRO A 15 -1.04 -10.32 -9.62
N LEU A 16 -1.42 -9.55 -8.60
CA LEU A 16 -2.15 -10.10 -7.48
C LEU A 16 -3.46 -10.59 -8.07
N HIS A 17 -3.53 -11.92 -8.29
CA HIS A 17 -4.81 -12.56 -8.52
C HIS A 17 -5.64 -12.16 -7.32
N PRO A 18 -6.76 -11.45 -7.52
CA PRO A 18 -7.70 -11.31 -6.43
C PRO A 18 -8.10 -12.75 -6.12
N ALA A 19 -7.64 -13.27 -5.00
CA ALA A 19 -8.40 -14.26 -4.28
C ALA A 19 -9.67 -13.50 -3.95
N GLY A 20 -10.62 -13.49 -4.91
CA GLY A 20 -11.87 -12.80 -4.76
C GLY A 20 -12.42 -13.30 -3.44
N CYS A 21 -12.62 -12.38 -2.50
CA CYS A 21 -13.48 -12.68 -1.38
C CYS A 21 -14.72 -13.32 -2.00
N THR A 22 -14.97 -14.59 -1.69
CA THR A 22 -15.99 -15.44 -2.32
C THR A 22 -17.40 -14.86 -2.24
N CYS A 23 -17.53 -13.73 -1.55
CA CYS A 23 -18.67 -12.84 -1.39
C CYS A 23 -19.11 -12.12 -2.69
N MET A 24 -18.21 -11.85 -3.65
CA MET A 24 -18.56 -11.21 -4.93
C MET A 24 -18.20 -12.14 -6.08
N GLY A 25 -19.21 -12.85 -6.59
CA GLY A 25 -19.04 -13.90 -7.61
C GLY A 25 -18.29 -13.45 -8.86
N HIS A 26 -17.33 -14.27 -9.30
CA HIS A 26 -16.87 -14.50 -10.68
C HIS A 26 -16.91 -13.31 -11.67
N PHE A 27 -16.58 -12.10 -11.23
CA PHE A 27 -16.16 -11.06 -12.17
C PHE A 27 -14.68 -11.24 -12.46
N LEU A 28 -14.33 -11.14 -13.74
CA LEU A 28 -12.95 -10.94 -14.19
C LEU A 28 -12.47 -9.61 -13.61
N ILE A 29 -12.06 -9.61 -12.34
CA ILE A 29 -11.48 -8.44 -11.69
C ILE A 29 -10.18 -8.17 -12.45
N PRO A 30 -10.05 -7.02 -13.12
CA PRO A 30 -8.83 -6.65 -13.81
C PRO A 30 -7.66 -6.77 -12.86
N ALA A 31 -6.49 -7.18 -13.35
CA ALA A 31 -5.26 -7.13 -12.55
C ALA A 31 -5.15 -5.76 -11.89
N MET A 32 -5.12 -5.74 -10.55
CA MET A 32 -5.12 -4.50 -9.77
C MET A 32 -3.95 -3.62 -10.21
N SER A 33 -4.23 -2.36 -10.59
CA SER A 33 -3.15 -1.48 -11.03
C SER A 33 -2.27 -1.10 -9.83
N PRO A 34 -0.99 -0.73 -10.04
CA PRO A 34 -0.14 -0.24 -8.95
C PRO A 34 -0.73 0.99 -8.23
N ALA A 35 -1.57 1.78 -8.92
CA ALA A 35 -2.21 2.95 -8.34
C ALA A 35 -3.38 2.57 -7.43
N ASP A 36 -4.13 1.51 -7.77
CA ASP A 36 -5.22 0.97 -6.95
C ASP A 36 -4.66 0.26 -5.72
N MET A 37 -3.58 -0.52 -5.91
CA MET A 37 -2.84 -1.14 -4.80
C MET A 37 -2.34 -0.11 -3.79
N GLU A 38 -1.84 1.03 -4.27
CA GLU A 38 -1.45 2.15 -3.41
C GLU A 38 -2.64 2.71 -2.64
N ALA A 39 -3.78 2.91 -3.30
CA ALA A 39 -4.99 3.40 -2.64
C ALA A 39 -5.44 2.44 -1.53
N ASP A 40 -5.57 1.15 -1.83
CA ASP A 40 -6.07 0.14 -0.89
C ASP A 40 -5.17 0.02 0.35
N ILE A 41 -3.84 0.00 0.17
CA ILE A 41 -2.89 -0.07 1.28
C ILE A 41 -2.97 1.18 2.14
N LEU A 42 -3.02 2.37 1.52
CA LEU A 42 -3.06 3.63 2.26
C LEU A 42 -4.40 3.83 2.98
N ASP A 43 -5.52 3.44 2.37
CA ASP A 43 -6.85 3.50 2.98
C ASP A 43 -6.96 2.54 4.18
N TYR A 44 -6.45 1.31 4.04
CA TYR A 44 -6.33 0.38 5.17
C TYR A 44 -5.54 0.99 6.34
N MET A 45 -4.37 1.59 6.06
CA MET A 45 -3.54 2.23 7.08
C MET A 45 -4.26 3.44 7.71
N ARG A 46 -4.97 4.24 6.91
CA ARG A 46 -5.77 5.39 7.38
C ARG A 46 -6.83 4.94 8.36
N GLY A 47 -7.63 3.93 8.00
CA GLY A 47 -8.69 3.40 8.86
C GLY A 47 -8.15 2.92 10.21
N ARG A 48 -6.99 2.23 10.20
CA ARG A 48 -6.30 1.82 11.43
C ARG A 48 -5.84 3.02 12.27
N TYR A 49 -5.18 4.01 11.66
CA TYR A 49 -4.72 5.20 12.39
C TYR A 49 -5.87 6.06 12.94
N ALA A 50 -7.00 6.12 12.23
CA ALA A 50 -8.19 6.80 12.71
C ALA A 50 -8.78 6.08 13.95
N ALA A 51 -8.86 4.75 13.92
CA ALA A 51 -9.30 3.95 15.06
C ALA A 51 -8.37 4.09 16.28
N GLU A 52 -7.08 4.27 16.06
CA GLU A 52 -6.07 4.47 17.10
C GLU A 52 -5.91 5.94 17.55
N GLY A 53 -6.59 6.89 16.90
CA GLY A 53 -6.53 8.32 17.24
C GLY A 53 -5.24 9.04 16.85
N ILE A 54 -4.50 8.54 15.84
CA ILE A 54 -3.20 9.10 15.44
C ILE A 54 -3.40 10.16 14.35
N ALA A 55 -3.90 11.32 14.75
CA ALA A 55 -4.30 12.40 13.84
C ALA A 55 -3.21 12.84 12.83
N PRO A 56 -1.91 12.94 13.18
CA PRO A 56 -0.88 13.35 12.22
C PRO A 56 -0.73 12.38 11.03
N LEU A 57 -0.89 11.08 11.28
CA LEU A 57 -0.79 10.06 10.21
C LEU A 57 -2.06 9.99 9.38
N VAL A 58 -3.24 10.24 9.98
CA VAL A 58 -4.48 10.40 9.21
C VAL A 58 -4.36 11.61 8.28
N ALA A 59 -3.93 12.76 8.79
CA ALA A 59 -3.77 13.98 7.99
C ALA A 59 -2.76 13.81 6.84
N LEU A 60 -1.68 13.05 7.05
CA LEU A 60 -0.74 12.69 6.00
C LEU A 60 -1.41 11.91 4.85
N LEU A 61 -2.23 10.92 5.20
CA LEU A 61 -2.88 10.04 4.22
C LEU A 61 -4.00 10.77 3.49
N ASP A 62 -4.76 11.61 4.19
CA ASP A 62 -5.78 12.48 3.59
C ASP A 62 -5.15 13.47 2.59
N ALA A 63 -3.99 14.04 2.91
CA ALA A 63 -3.25 14.91 2.00
C ALA A 63 -2.77 14.15 0.76
N ARG A 64 -2.33 12.90 0.92
CA ARG A 64 -1.92 12.04 -0.21
C ARG A 64 -3.12 11.66 -1.09
N GLU A 65 -4.27 11.36 -0.50
CA GLU A 65 -5.51 11.08 -1.22
C GLU A 65 -5.96 12.30 -2.03
N ALA A 66 -5.99 13.48 -1.40
CA ALA A 66 -6.29 14.74 -2.08
C ALA A 66 -5.31 15.05 -3.22
N GLU A 67 -4.00 14.80 -3.05
CA GLU A 67 -3.01 14.92 -4.14
C GLU A 67 -3.32 14.00 -5.33
N ARG A 68 -3.93 12.82 -5.09
CA ARG A 68 -4.29 11.86 -6.15
C ARG A 68 -5.57 12.28 -6.88
N GLU A 69 -6.51 12.90 -6.18
CA GLU A 69 -7.80 13.34 -6.74
C GLU A 69 -7.72 14.72 -7.42
N ALA A 70 -6.86 15.61 -6.95
CA ALA A 70 -6.86 17.03 -7.34
C ALA A 70 -6.26 17.32 -8.73
N THR A 71 -5.59 16.39 -9.39
CA THR A 71 -4.84 16.67 -10.62
C THR A 71 -5.21 15.75 -11.79
N GLU A 72 -5.48 16.34 -12.96
CA GLU A 72 -5.45 15.64 -14.26
C GLU A 72 -4.06 15.03 -14.55
N ILE A 73 -3.03 15.56 -13.88
CA ILE A 73 -1.67 15.05 -13.88
C ILE A 73 -1.56 13.95 -12.83
N ARG A 74 -1.09 12.77 -13.23
CA ARG A 74 -0.86 11.63 -12.32
C ARG A 74 -0.03 12.07 -11.11
N ALA A 75 -0.54 11.80 -9.90
CA ALA A 75 0.16 12.05 -8.64
C ALA A 75 1.63 11.56 -8.69
N PRO A 76 2.55 12.19 -7.94
CA PRO A 76 3.93 11.75 -7.88
C PRO A 76 3.95 10.25 -7.55
N ALA A 77 4.75 9.47 -8.29
CA ALA A 77 4.87 8.05 -8.03
C ALA A 77 5.19 7.80 -6.54
N PHE A 78 4.74 6.67 -6.00
CA PHE A 78 4.83 6.33 -4.58
C PHE A 78 6.24 6.56 -3.98
N ARG A 79 7.29 6.17 -4.71
CA ARG A 79 8.68 6.31 -4.26
C ARG A 79 9.11 7.78 -4.08
N PRO A 80 8.96 8.69 -5.06
CA PRO A 80 9.15 10.12 -4.86
C PRO A 80 8.37 10.69 -3.67
N TRP A 81 7.14 10.24 -3.42
CA TRP A 81 6.36 10.68 -2.26
C TRP A 81 7.00 10.24 -0.94
N LEU A 82 7.39 8.97 -0.80
CA LEU A 82 8.08 8.46 0.40
C LEU A 82 9.36 9.23 0.74
N LEU A 83 10.12 9.65 -0.28
CA LEU A 83 11.35 10.43 -0.08
C LEU A 83 11.10 11.84 0.45
N ARG A 84 9.90 12.39 0.27
CA ARG A 84 9.52 13.73 0.77
C ARG A 84 8.98 13.72 2.19
N LEU A 85 8.60 12.56 2.74
CA LEU A 85 8.01 12.45 4.08
C LEU A 85 8.84 13.07 5.21
N PRO A 86 10.20 12.94 5.24
CA PRO A 86 11.00 13.61 6.26
C PRO A 86 10.89 15.15 6.24
N ALA A 87 10.53 15.73 5.09
CA ALA A 87 10.32 17.17 4.92
C ALA A 87 8.85 17.58 5.07
N ALA A 88 7.93 16.64 5.30
CA ALA A 88 6.48 16.89 5.37
C ALA A 88 6.01 17.43 6.74
N GLY A 89 6.93 17.70 7.67
CA GLY A 89 6.60 18.26 8.99
C GLY A 89 6.07 17.25 10.01
N LEU A 90 6.18 15.95 9.72
CA LEU A 90 5.91 14.89 10.71
C LEU A 90 7.02 14.86 11.76
N ASP A 91 6.65 14.58 13.01
CA ASP A 91 7.64 14.24 14.02
C ASP A 91 8.30 12.90 13.70
N ALA A 92 9.53 12.72 14.18
CA ALA A 92 10.34 11.54 13.87
C ALA A 92 9.67 10.22 14.32
N ALA A 93 8.96 10.22 15.45
CA ALA A 93 8.32 9.00 15.96
C ALA A 93 7.13 8.58 15.09
N SER A 94 6.31 9.54 14.64
CA SER A 94 5.24 9.28 13.68
C SER A 94 5.77 8.79 12.34
N LEU A 95 6.87 9.37 11.84
CA LEU A 95 7.50 8.93 10.60
C LEU A 95 8.06 7.51 10.71
N ASP A 96 8.79 7.21 11.78
CA ASP A 96 9.34 5.87 12.01
C ASP A 96 8.24 4.82 12.14
N ARG A 97 7.18 5.16 12.87
CA ARG A 97 6.00 4.31 13.00
C ARG A 97 5.35 4.05 11.64
N PHE A 98 5.12 5.09 10.85
CA PHE A 98 4.53 4.97 9.53
C PHE A 98 5.35 4.04 8.62
N LEU A 99 6.67 4.22 8.61
CA LEU A 99 7.58 3.41 7.78
C LEU A 99 7.65 1.96 8.26
N ALA A 100 7.61 1.71 9.58
CA ALA A 100 7.57 0.37 10.15
C ALA A 100 6.27 -0.34 9.78
N ASP A 101 5.14 0.33 9.96
CA ASP A 101 3.81 -0.20 9.66
C ASP A 101 3.61 -0.47 8.17
N LEU A 102 4.08 0.45 7.30
CA LEU A 102 4.07 0.24 5.86
C LEU A 102 4.96 -0.94 5.47
N THR A 103 6.14 -1.09 6.09
CA THR A 103 7.02 -2.23 5.83
C THR A 103 6.34 -3.54 6.23
N ALA A 104 5.76 -3.61 7.42
CA ALA A 104 5.03 -4.79 7.90
C ALA A 104 3.83 -5.14 7.01
N THR A 105 3.10 -4.12 6.55
CA THR A 105 1.98 -4.29 5.60
C THR A 105 2.48 -4.88 4.29
N LEU A 106 3.55 -4.33 3.71
CA LEU A 106 4.13 -4.86 2.47
C LEU A 106 4.70 -6.27 2.62
N GLU A 107 5.29 -6.58 3.78
CA GLU A 107 5.79 -7.93 4.09
C GLU A 107 4.66 -8.96 4.22
N SER A 108 3.45 -8.56 4.63
CA SER A 108 2.30 -9.47 4.67
C SER A 108 1.83 -9.94 3.29
N PHE A 109 2.17 -9.20 2.22
CA PHE A 109 1.94 -9.62 0.85
C PHE A 109 3.03 -10.55 0.31
N GLU A 110 4.17 -10.66 0.99
CA GLU A 110 5.14 -11.70 0.64
C GLU A 110 4.53 -13.06 1.03
N PRO A 111 4.42 -14.02 0.10
CA PRO A 111 3.99 -15.35 0.46
C PRO A 111 5.02 -15.92 1.44
N THR A 112 4.62 -16.09 2.69
CA THR A 112 5.38 -16.81 3.71
C THR A 112 5.37 -18.29 3.34
N GLY A 113 6.28 -18.69 2.46
CA GLY A 113 6.51 -20.09 2.14
C GLY A 113 7.14 -20.28 0.77
N SER A 114 8.19 -21.12 0.72
CA SER A 114 8.42 -21.93 -0.47
C SER A 114 7.09 -22.54 -0.91
N PRO A 115 6.78 -22.57 -2.22
CA PRO A 115 5.53 -23.17 -2.67
C PRO A 115 5.48 -24.60 -2.13
N PRO A 116 4.43 -25.02 -1.38
CA PRO A 116 4.18 -26.43 -1.22
C PRO A 116 3.99 -26.99 -2.63
N GLY A 117 4.82 -27.97 -2.99
CA GLY A 117 4.72 -28.63 -4.27
C GLY A 117 3.28 -29.09 -4.50
N GLY A 118 2.72 -28.69 -5.63
CA GLY A 118 1.44 -29.16 -6.14
C GLY A 118 0.25 -28.33 -5.70
N LEU A 119 -0.32 -27.59 -6.65
CA LEU A 119 -1.66 -27.93 -7.15
C LEU A 119 -1.79 -27.41 -8.57
N ILE A 120 -2.08 -28.38 -9.44
CA ILE A 120 -2.34 -28.24 -10.86
C ILE A 120 -3.62 -27.41 -11.03
N CYS A 121 -3.58 -26.36 -11.84
CA CYS A 121 -4.79 -25.80 -12.44
C CYS A 121 -5.13 -26.64 -13.68
N THR A 122 -6.17 -27.47 -13.59
CA THR A 122 -6.93 -28.00 -14.74
C THR A 122 -8.30 -27.36 -14.73
#